data_AF-A0A662FCX8-F1
#
_entry.id   AF-A0A662FCX8-F1
#
_cell.length_a   1.000
_cell.length_b   1.000
_cell.length_c   1.000
_cell.angle_alpha   90.00
_cell.angle_beta   90.00
_cell.angle_gamma   90.00
#
_symmetry.space_group_name_H-M   'P 1'
#
loop_
_entity.id
_entity.type
_entity.pdbx_description
1 polymer ?
#
loop_
_entity_poly.entity_id
_entity_poly.type
_entity_poly.pdbx_seq_one_letter_code
_entity_poly.pdbx_strand_id
1 'polypeptide(L)'
;MPNPEEEAVEEAEIEETEVERKREVIEEEELKEERKFRERLLGLLKRTGKKAQDKIYGMRHGALWERGEPSGYAVFIILGLLVWLIQIFKYRFGTLPITDPWWYVLNAFVLLMCAVFSPAPYNTLGVIFFLEIVFKPWGLPYLQRTLITLLRTEPSKIVHMMIYLFTLPGFWPFWLLYGLRESRSRLAHITLNTYIIFIGVVFLFGVGELGYNLQMPRSPGVIYDPHTIFEGFHEMLNNIRMGFVGMWRGGTRWVIDTATGGLYEARVEEGEKEPLGITLEELMPANPLFYTDEEVIVWGTIHGRTLDKPVTVNLSCWVGQGENKVMGTIWPSNIVEIDVEDIKDFECRFEPGQLRAGNNIVFVGAEYPFTTMSYLKAYFMEETRLRSLRRENIDVFDYLEIEDREPRAVYTSGPVELSLATTKPLMGIFRDRDKNKFTPVLSMLVSGGWEGKLKEITDLTLSLPPQIETKSCYPEFEAAGKDSEGRNVYHLKQPITEELDQGRVFKCFMDITDPNALLGDFPVKVVYFRLTADYVYYVTSSISLTLYEPPEELEPVESEPSNSNGVDEP
;
A
#
# COMPACT_ATOMS: atom_id res chain seq x y z
N MET A 1 77.55 27.88 24.27
CA MET A 1 76.25 27.83 24.97
C MET A 1 75.22 27.91 23.86
N PRO A 2 74.36 26.89 23.70
CA PRO A 2 73.33 26.94 22.66
C PRO A 2 72.43 28.15 22.89
N ASN A 3 71.94 28.72 21.79
CA ASN A 3 71.11 29.92 21.82
C ASN A 3 69.74 29.55 22.41
N PRO A 4 69.29 30.16 23.52
CA PRO A 4 68.01 29.81 24.16
C PRO A 4 66.79 30.01 23.26
N GLU A 5 66.91 30.78 22.17
CA GLU A 5 65.85 30.89 21.16
C GLU A 5 65.74 29.66 20.25
N GLU A 6 66.83 28.92 20.03
CA GLU A 6 66.84 27.72 19.19
C GLU A 6 66.21 26.53 19.95
N GLU A 7 66.46 26.44 21.25
CA GLU A 7 65.92 25.40 22.13
C GLU A 7 64.40 25.55 22.32
N ALA A 8 63.89 26.77 22.36
CA ALA A 8 62.45 27.04 22.48
C ALA A 8 61.65 26.75 21.20
N VAL A 9 62.27 26.87 20.02
CA VAL A 9 61.64 26.53 18.73
C VAL A 9 61.57 25.01 18.55
N GLU A 10 62.63 24.31 18.95
CA GLU A 10 62.67 22.83 18.88
C GLU A 10 61.65 22.20 19.84
N GLU A 11 61.46 22.76 21.05
CA GLU A 11 60.40 22.29 21.97
C GLU A 11 58.98 22.51 21.42
N ALA A 12 58.74 23.62 20.71
CA ALA A 12 57.43 23.93 20.14
C ALA A 12 57.07 22.99 18.96
N GLU A 13 58.02 22.66 18.09
CA GLU A 13 57.80 21.71 16.98
C GLU A 13 57.53 20.28 17.50
N ILE A 14 58.18 19.89 18.61
CA ILE A 14 57.94 18.60 19.25
C ILE A 14 56.53 18.55 19.87
N GLU A 15 56.06 19.64 20.48
CA GLU A 15 54.71 19.69 21.07
C GLU A 15 53.61 19.65 20.00
N GLU A 16 53.79 20.36 18.88
CA GLU A 16 52.83 20.36 17.76
C GLU A 16 52.71 18.97 17.10
N THR A 17 53.84 18.31 16.86
CA THR A 17 53.85 16.95 16.30
C THR A 17 53.26 15.90 17.25
N GLU A 18 53.39 16.07 18.57
CA GLU A 18 52.74 15.18 19.55
C GLU A 18 51.22 15.37 19.59
N VAL A 19 50.73 16.61 19.43
CA VAL A 19 49.30 16.92 19.36
C VAL A 19 48.66 16.35 18.10
N GLU A 20 49.34 16.46 16.95
CA GLU A 20 48.85 15.93 15.67
C GLU A 20 48.75 14.40 15.70
N ARG A 21 49.79 13.72 16.23
CA ARG A 21 49.76 12.26 16.41
C ARG A 21 48.64 11.81 17.36
N LYS A 22 48.32 12.59 18.41
CA LYS A 22 47.19 12.27 19.31
C LYS A 22 45.84 12.44 18.62
N ARG A 23 45.69 13.39 17.69
CA ARG A 23 44.44 13.55 16.91
C ARG A 23 44.22 12.38 15.96
N GLU A 24 45.26 11.95 15.24
CA GLU A 24 45.17 10.79 14.34
C GLU A 24 44.74 9.51 15.07
N VAL A 25 45.26 9.27 16.28
CA VAL A 25 44.89 8.11 17.10
C VAL A 25 43.43 8.17 17.55
N ILE A 26 42.92 9.35 17.93
CA ILE A 26 41.51 9.52 18.32
C ILE A 26 40.59 9.29 17.12
N GLU A 27 40.93 9.83 15.95
CA GLU A 27 40.14 9.66 14.72
C GLU A 27 40.11 8.19 14.28
N GLU A 28 41.23 7.46 14.41
CA GLU A 28 41.29 6.03 14.10
C GLU A 28 40.46 5.17 15.10
N GLU A 29 40.43 5.54 16.38
CA GLU A 29 39.58 4.88 17.38
C GLU A 29 38.07 5.11 17.13
N GLU A 30 37.66 6.33 16.78
CA GLU A 30 36.27 6.65 16.43
C GLU A 30 35.80 5.88 15.20
N LEU A 31 36.63 5.81 14.14
CA LEU A 31 36.34 5.05 12.93
C LEU A 31 36.20 3.54 13.19
N LYS A 32 36.95 3.02 14.18
CA LYS A 32 36.91 1.61 14.59
C LYS A 32 35.67 1.29 15.42
N GLU A 33 35.22 2.21 16.27
CA GLU A 33 33.95 2.13 17.01
C GLU A 33 32.75 2.14 16.03
N GLU A 34 32.77 3.03 15.04
CA GLU A 34 31.71 3.16 14.04
C GLU A 34 31.58 1.90 13.18
N ARG A 35 32.71 1.32 12.72
CA ARG A 35 32.72 0.03 12.00
C ARG A 35 32.11 -1.10 12.84
N LYS A 36 32.48 -1.21 14.12
CA LYS A 36 31.89 -2.20 15.05
C LYS A 36 30.39 -1.98 15.25
N PHE A 37 29.94 -0.73 15.33
CA PHE A 37 28.52 -0.41 15.44
C PHE A 37 27.75 -0.83 14.19
N ARG A 38 28.27 -0.51 13.00
CA ARG A 38 27.66 -0.88 11.71
C ARG A 38 27.57 -2.40 11.53
N GLU A 39 28.61 -3.14 11.91
CA GLU A 39 28.60 -4.62 11.89
C GLU A 39 27.55 -5.21 12.85
N ARG A 40 27.40 -4.66 14.06
CA ARG A 40 26.35 -5.09 15.01
C ARG A 40 24.96 -4.82 14.44
N LEU A 41 24.76 -3.67 13.79
CA LEU A 41 23.48 -3.26 13.22
C LEU A 41 23.08 -4.15 12.04
N LEU A 42 24.03 -4.44 11.13
CA LEU A 42 23.83 -5.41 10.05
C LEU A 42 23.55 -6.83 10.57
N GLY A 43 24.22 -7.24 11.65
CA GLY A 43 23.95 -8.52 12.32
C GLY A 43 22.54 -8.61 12.92
N LEU A 44 22.02 -7.52 13.47
CA LEU A 44 20.64 -7.45 13.99
C LEU A 44 19.62 -7.48 12.85
N LEU A 45 19.83 -6.68 11.79
CA LEU A 45 18.97 -6.66 10.61
C LEU A 45 18.89 -8.03 9.91
N LYS A 46 20.00 -8.76 9.84
CA LYS A 46 20.03 -10.11 9.27
C LYS A 46 19.25 -11.13 10.13
N ARG A 47 19.24 -10.96 11.47
CA ARG A 47 18.47 -11.81 12.38
C ARG A 47 16.97 -11.49 12.39
N THR A 48 16.60 -10.22 12.29
CA THR A 48 15.19 -9.80 12.21
C THR A 48 14.60 -10.09 10.83
N GLY A 49 15.34 -9.84 9.76
CA GLY A 49 14.96 -10.18 8.39
C GLY A 49 14.71 -11.67 8.18
N LYS A 50 15.56 -12.54 8.73
CA LYS A 50 15.36 -14.01 8.64
C LYS A 50 14.12 -14.49 9.40
N LYS A 51 13.84 -13.93 10.60
CA LYS A 51 12.61 -14.24 11.35
C LYS A 51 11.34 -13.73 10.65
N ALA A 52 11.42 -12.59 9.94
CA ALA A 52 10.32 -12.09 9.13
C ALA A 52 10.09 -12.95 7.88
N GLN A 53 11.17 -13.35 7.18
CA GLN A 53 11.11 -14.24 6.02
C GLN A 53 10.55 -15.63 6.39
N ASP A 54 10.98 -16.24 7.50
CA ASP A 54 10.48 -17.55 7.92
C ASP A 54 8.99 -17.50 8.30
N LYS A 55 8.51 -16.35 8.83
CA LYS A 55 7.09 -16.13 9.15
C LYS A 55 6.24 -15.88 7.89
N ILE A 56 6.81 -15.22 6.86
CA ILE A 56 6.17 -14.99 5.55
C ILE A 56 6.13 -16.30 4.75
N TYR A 57 7.19 -17.11 4.76
CA TYR A 57 7.20 -18.43 4.12
C TYR A 57 6.23 -19.41 4.80
N GLY A 58 6.07 -19.34 6.13
CA GLY A 58 5.05 -20.10 6.86
C GLY A 58 3.61 -19.73 6.51
N MET A 59 3.33 -18.47 6.17
CA MET A 59 2.00 -18.03 5.71
C MET A 59 1.74 -18.38 4.23
N ARG A 60 2.79 -18.48 3.41
CA ARG A 60 2.70 -18.75 1.97
C ARG A 60 2.26 -20.19 1.61
N HIS A 61 2.23 -21.11 2.56
CA HIS A 61 1.68 -22.47 2.34
C HIS A 61 0.22 -22.64 2.82
N GLY A 62 -0.38 -21.64 3.46
CA GLY A 62 -1.80 -21.63 3.81
C GLY A 62 -2.72 -20.98 2.76
N ALA A 63 -2.17 -20.20 1.83
CA ALA A 63 -2.93 -19.37 0.90
C ALA A 63 -2.80 -19.84 -0.56
N LEU A 64 -2.89 -21.16 -0.78
CA LEU A 64 -2.82 -21.78 -2.11
C LEU A 64 -4.21 -22.28 -2.57
N TRP A 65 -5.22 -21.43 -2.39
CA TRP A 65 -6.56 -21.56 -2.99
C TRP A 65 -7.02 -20.17 -3.40
N GLU A 66 -6.70 -19.76 -4.64
CA GLU A 66 -7.52 -18.86 -5.47
C GLU A 66 -6.82 -18.61 -6.81
N ARG A 67 -7.02 -19.52 -7.77
CA ARG A 67 -7.26 -19.09 -9.15
C ARG A 67 -8.77 -19.12 -9.33
N GLY A 68 -9.32 -17.96 -9.68
CA GLY A 68 -10.74 -17.68 -9.67
C GLY A 68 -11.55 -18.52 -10.65
N GLU A 69 -12.15 -19.59 -10.14
CA GLU A 69 -13.46 -20.02 -10.62
C GLU A 69 -14.48 -19.63 -9.55
N PRO A 70 -15.51 -18.84 -9.87
CA PRO A 70 -16.54 -18.51 -8.90
C PRO A 70 -17.14 -19.83 -8.41
N SER A 71 -17.00 -20.11 -7.11
CA SER A 71 -17.62 -21.29 -6.51
C SER A 71 -19.08 -21.34 -6.98
N GLY A 72 -19.56 -22.49 -7.45
CA GLY A 72 -20.89 -22.59 -8.08
C GLY A 72 -22.00 -21.94 -7.25
N TYR A 73 -21.83 -21.90 -5.92
CA TYR A 73 -22.66 -21.16 -4.97
C TYR A 73 -22.81 -19.65 -5.26
N ALA A 74 -21.74 -18.95 -5.63
CA ALA A 74 -21.79 -17.53 -5.95
C ALA A 74 -22.67 -17.28 -7.20
N VAL A 75 -22.56 -18.14 -8.22
CA VAL A 75 -23.39 -18.08 -9.43
C VAL A 75 -24.87 -18.34 -9.09
N PHE A 76 -25.16 -19.28 -8.19
CA PHE A 76 -26.53 -19.55 -7.72
C PHE A 76 -27.13 -18.37 -6.94
N ILE A 77 -26.34 -17.71 -6.07
CA ILE A 77 -26.82 -16.54 -5.31
C ILE A 77 -27.11 -15.38 -6.25
N ILE A 78 -26.25 -15.13 -7.24
CA ILE A 78 -26.43 -14.07 -8.24
C ILE A 78 -27.68 -14.33 -9.10
N LEU A 79 -27.88 -15.57 -9.57
CA LEU A 79 -29.07 -15.95 -10.34
C LEU A 79 -30.36 -15.83 -9.50
N GLY A 80 -30.32 -16.25 -8.24
CA GLY A 80 -31.43 -16.10 -7.30
C GLY A 80 -31.81 -14.63 -7.08
N LEU A 81 -30.82 -13.76 -6.89
CA LEU A 81 -31.01 -12.31 -6.76
C LEU A 81 -31.58 -11.70 -8.05
N LEU A 82 -31.12 -12.13 -9.23
CA LEU A 82 -31.62 -11.65 -10.51
C LEU A 82 -33.10 -12.01 -10.73
N VAL A 83 -33.49 -13.25 -10.44
CA VAL A 83 -34.90 -13.67 -10.51
C VAL A 83 -35.76 -12.88 -9.52
N TRP A 84 -35.22 -12.60 -8.33
CA TRP A 84 -35.89 -11.81 -7.31
C TRP A 84 -36.06 -10.34 -7.72
N LEU A 85 -35.04 -9.74 -8.34
CA LEU A 85 -35.11 -8.38 -8.87
C LEU A 85 -36.11 -8.27 -10.03
N ILE A 86 -36.14 -9.26 -10.94
CA ILE A 86 -37.13 -9.30 -12.02
C ILE A 86 -38.56 -9.38 -11.46
N GLN A 87 -38.77 -10.15 -10.38
CA GLN A 87 -40.07 -10.18 -9.68
C GLN A 87 -40.48 -8.81 -9.15
N ILE A 88 -39.55 -8.09 -8.51
CA ILE A 88 -39.80 -6.77 -7.93
C ILE A 88 -40.14 -5.75 -9.02
N PHE A 89 -39.32 -5.70 -10.07
CA PHE A 89 -39.42 -4.65 -11.06
C PHE A 89 -40.53 -4.89 -12.08
N LYS A 90 -40.74 -6.13 -12.53
CA LYS A 90 -41.71 -6.42 -13.61
C LYS A 90 -43.14 -6.61 -13.09
N TYR A 91 -43.32 -7.28 -11.95
CA TYR A 91 -44.65 -7.68 -11.48
C TYR A 91 -45.21 -6.82 -10.33
N ARG A 92 -44.43 -5.84 -9.83
CA ARG A 92 -44.80 -4.86 -8.79
C ARG A 92 -45.75 -5.44 -7.73
N PHE A 93 -45.35 -6.55 -7.08
CA PHE A 93 -45.98 -7.22 -5.93
C PHE A 93 -47.52 -7.49 -5.96
N GLY A 94 -48.24 -7.16 -7.03
CA GLY A 94 -49.70 -7.13 -7.05
C GLY A 94 -50.35 -7.90 -8.19
N THR A 95 -49.60 -8.30 -9.21
CA THR A 95 -50.11 -9.13 -10.31
C THR A 95 -49.46 -10.50 -10.28
N LEU A 96 -50.27 -11.54 -10.07
CA LEU A 96 -49.77 -12.92 -10.03
C LEU A 96 -49.26 -13.30 -11.43
N PRO A 97 -48.04 -13.84 -11.56
CA PRO A 97 -47.41 -14.13 -12.86
C PRO A 97 -48.02 -15.34 -13.60
N ILE A 98 -49.15 -15.88 -13.12
CA ILE A 98 -49.76 -17.12 -13.59
C ILE A 98 -50.22 -17.03 -15.06
N THR A 99 -50.42 -15.82 -15.59
CA THR A 99 -50.83 -15.61 -16.99
C THR A 99 -49.69 -15.30 -17.95
N ASP A 100 -48.44 -15.13 -17.48
CA ASP A 100 -47.30 -14.80 -18.34
C ASP A 100 -46.48 -16.06 -18.66
N PRO A 101 -46.57 -16.61 -19.90
CA PRO A 101 -45.88 -17.84 -20.28
C PRO A 101 -44.36 -17.76 -20.13
N TRP A 102 -43.78 -16.55 -20.28
CA TRP A 102 -42.36 -16.33 -20.14
C TRP A 102 -41.84 -16.60 -18.73
N TRP A 103 -42.71 -16.47 -17.72
CA TRP A 103 -42.35 -16.81 -16.35
C TRP A 103 -42.10 -18.31 -16.19
N TYR A 104 -42.89 -19.15 -16.84
CA TYR A 104 -42.71 -20.59 -16.83
C TYR A 104 -41.43 -21.01 -17.57
N VAL A 105 -41.11 -20.34 -18.69
CA VAL A 105 -39.88 -20.58 -19.45
C VAL A 105 -38.64 -20.21 -18.64
N LEU A 106 -38.65 -19.06 -17.95
CA LEU A 106 -37.54 -18.63 -17.09
C LEU A 106 -37.32 -19.61 -15.93
N ASN A 107 -38.39 -20.07 -15.27
CA ASN A 107 -38.28 -21.04 -14.18
C ASN A 107 -37.82 -22.42 -14.68
N ALA A 108 -38.33 -22.87 -15.83
CA ALA A 108 -37.86 -24.11 -16.47
C ALA A 108 -36.37 -24.03 -16.85
N PHE A 109 -35.91 -22.87 -17.31
CA PHE A 109 -34.50 -22.63 -17.61
C PHE A 109 -33.63 -22.65 -16.35
N VAL A 110 -34.03 -21.98 -15.27
CA VAL A 110 -33.33 -22.02 -13.98
C VAL A 110 -33.31 -23.45 -13.41
N LEU A 111 -34.41 -24.20 -13.54
CA LEU A 111 -34.49 -25.62 -13.15
C LEU A 111 -33.53 -26.50 -13.96
N LEU A 112 -33.46 -26.30 -15.28
CA LEU A 112 -32.55 -27.01 -16.16
C LEU A 112 -31.09 -26.71 -15.78
N MET A 113 -30.74 -25.45 -15.55
CA MET A 113 -29.41 -25.04 -15.13
C MET A 113 -29.04 -25.64 -13.76
N CYS A 114 -29.96 -25.63 -12.78
CA CYS A 114 -29.74 -26.29 -11.48
C CYS A 114 -29.51 -27.79 -11.62
N ALA A 115 -30.26 -28.48 -12.50
CA ALA A 115 -30.12 -29.91 -12.73
C ALA A 115 -28.81 -30.27 -13.45
N VAL A 116 -28.34 -29.42 -14.36
CA VAL A 116 -27.09 -29.62 -15.13
C VAL A 116 -25.85 -29.30 -14.28
N PHE A 117 -25.92 -28.27 -13.43
CA PHE A 117 -24.77 -27.78 -12.67
C PHE A 117 -24.70 -28.25 -11.21
N SER A 118 -25.64 -29.05 -10.71
CA SER A 118 -25.55 -29.67 -9.38
C SER A 118 -24.84 -31.02 -9.48
N PRO A 119 -23.57 -31.14 -9.05
CA PRO A 119 -22.89 -32.42 -9.06
C PRO A 119 -23.34 -33.23 -7.83
N ALA A 120 -24.09 -34.31 -8.07
CA ALA A 120 -24.39 -35.41 -7.15
C ALA A 120 -25.38 -35.15 -5.96
N PRO A 121 -26.02 -36.21 -5.41
CA PRO A 121 -27.37 -36.12 -4.84
C PRO A 121 -27.46 -35.94 -3.30
N TYR A 122 -26.57 -35.17 -2.65
CA TYR A 122 -26.52 -35.15 -1.16
C TYR A 122 -26.43 -33.82 -0.43
N ASN A 123 -26.77 -32.68 -1.03
CA ASN A 123 -26.99 -31.47 -0.24
C ASN A 123 -28.49 -31.26 0.03
N THR A 124 -28.96 -31.86 1.12
CA THR A 124 -30.24 -31.54 1.79
C THR A 124 -30.43 -30.03 1.93
N LEU A 125 -29.37 -29.26 2.16
CA LEU A 125 -29.39 -27.80 2.17
C LEU A 125 -29.75 -27.16 0.83
N GLY A 126 -29.27 -27.72 -0.29
CA GLY A 126 -29.65 -27.27 -1.64
C GLY A 126 -31.09 -27.59 -1.97
N VAL A 127 -31.58 -28.77 -1.56
CA VAL A 127 -32.99 -29.16 -1.71
C VAL A 127 -33.91 -28.34 -0.80
N ILE A 128 -33.47 -27.98 0.41
CA ILE A 128 -34.20 -27.09 1.33
C ILE A 128 -34.25 -25.67 0.76
N PHE A 129 -33.14 -25.12 0.27
CA PHE A 129 -33.12 -23.82 -0.41
C PHE A 129 -33.98 -23.83 -1.68
N PHE A 130 -33.99 -24.95 -2.41
CA PHE A 130 -34.81 -25.17 -3.59
C PHE A 130 -36.31 -25.23 -3.26
N LEU A 131 -36.71 -25.98 -2.22
CA LEU A 131 -38.08 -25.98 -1.72
C LEU A 131 -38.48 -24.60 -1.21
N GLU A 132 -37.58 -23.87 -0.57
CA GLU A 132 -37.82 -22.50 -0.12
C GLU A 132 -38.03 -21.53 -1.29
N ILE A 133 -37.20 -21.59 -2.34
CA ILE A 133 -37.24 -20.67 -3.48
C ILE A 133 -38.35 -21.03 -4.48
N VAL A 134 -38.68 -22.32 -4.64
CA VAL A 134 -39.67 -22.78 -5.63
C VAL A 134 -41.04 -23.01 -5.00
N PHE A 135 -41.11 -23.57 -3.78
CA PHE A 135 -42.40 -23.83 -3.13
C PHE A 135 -43.05 -22.56 -2.59
N LYS A 136 -42.29 -21.53 -2.18
CA LYS A 136 -42.87 -20.28 -1.67
C LYS A 136 -43.51 -19.40 -2.76
N PRO A 137 -43.00 -19.29 -4.00
CA PRO A 137 -43.73 -18.54 -5.02
C PRO A 137 -44.92 -19.30 -5.61
N TRP A 138 -44.92 -20.64 -5.57
CA TRP A 138 -45.94 -21.48 -6.20
C TRP A 138 -47.02 -21.96 -5.23
N GLY A 139 -46.60 -22.52 -4.09
CA GLY A 139 -47.48 -23.07 -3.06
C GLY A 139 -48.18 -21.98 -2.27
N LEU A 140 -47.50 -20.86 -1.99
CA LEU A 140 -48.00 -19.81 -1.10
C LEU A 140 -49.22 -19.07 -1.68
N PRO A 141 -49.27 -18.67 -2.97
CA PRO A 141 -50.47 -18.06 -3.55
C PRO A 141 -51.64 -19.04 -3.68
N TYR A 142 -51.35 -20.31 -4.00
CA TYR A 142 -52.38 -21.35 -4.07
C TYR A 142 -52.95 -21.65 -2.68
N LEU A 143 -52.09 -21.79 -1.68
CA LEU A 143 -52.46 -21.97 -0.28
C LEU A 143 -53.25 -20.75 0.22
N GLN A 144 -52.83 -19.54 -0.11
CA GLN A 144 -53.51 -18.28 0.24
C GLN A 144 -54.89 -18.16 -0.40
N ARG A 145 -55.07 -18.58 -1.66
CA ARG A 145 -56.39 -18.64 -2.32
C ARG A 145 -57.29 -19.70 -1.69
N THR A 146 -56.74 -20.85 -1.37
CA THR A 146 -57.45 -21.92 -0.65
C THR A 146 -57.82 -21.45 0.78
N LEU A 147 -56.92 -20.68 1.42
CA LEU A 147 -57.09 -20.03 2.72
C LEU A 147 -58.27 -19.05 2.71
N ILE A 148 -58.32 -18.16 1.73
CA ILE A 148 -59.37 -17.14 1.59
C ILE A 148 -60.73 -17.81 1.34
N THR A 149 -60.74 -18.92 0.61
CA THR A 149 -61.94 -19.69 0.34
C THR A 149 -62.42 -20.45 1.58
N LEU A 150 -61.51 -21.04 2.36
CA LEU A 150 -61.81 -21.72 3.64
C LEU A 150 -62.20 -20.76 4.78
N LEU A 151 -61.58 -19.58 4.85
CA LEU A 151 -61.87 -18.52 5.82
C LEU A 151 -63.32 -18.03 5.72
N ARG A 152 -63.96 -18.22 4.56
CA ARG A 152 -65.34 -17.81 4.32
C ARG A 152 -66.36 -18.84 4.82
N THR A 153 -65.96 -20.09 5.10
CA THR A 153 -66.89 -21.20 5.34
C THR A 153 -66.94 -21.71 6.78
N GLU A 154 -65.83 -21.75 7.55
CA GLU A 154 -65.85 -22.27 8.94
C GLU A 154 -64.80 -21.61 9.88
N PRO A 155 -65.21 -20.74 10.84
CA PRO A 155 -64.27 -19.96 11.65
C PRO A 155 -63.56 -20.73 12.78
N SER A 156 -64.04 -21.91 13.19
CA SER A 156 -63.39 -22.70 14.26
C SER A 156 -62.05 -23.32 13.85
N LYS A 157 -61.82 -23.52 12.55
CA LYS A 157 -60.53 -23.98 12.00
C LYS A 157 -59.44 -22.88 12.02
N ILE A 158 -59.81 -21.63 12.27
CA ILE A 158 -58.88 -20.48 12.30
C ILE A 158 -57.86 -20.62 13.43
N VAL A 159 -58.25 -21.15 14.60
CA VAL A 159 -57.36 -21.26 15.76
C VAL A 159 -56.28 -22.32 15.53
N HIS A 160 -56.65 -23.49 15.01
CA HIS A 160 -55.68 -24.55 14.70
C HIS A 160 -54.77 -24.16 13.52
N MET A 161 -55.29 -23.40 12.56
CA MET A 161 -54.52 -22.91 11.44
C MET A 161 -53.56 -21.77 11.83
N MET A 162 -53.94 -20.90 12.78
CA MET A 162 -53.00 -19.90 13.33
C MET A 162 -51.86 -20.57 14.08
N ILE A 163 -52.12 -21.66 14.81
CA ILE A 163 -51.06 -22.47 15.44
C ILE A 163 -50.12 -23.02 14.35
N TYR A 164 -50.64 -23.58 13.25
CA TYR A 164 -49.82 -24.08 12.15
C TYR A 164 -49.03 -22.98 11.41
N LEU A 165 -49.62 -21.80 11.19
CA LEU A 165 -48.95 -20.66 10.54
C LEU A 165 -47.86 -20.04 11.42
N PHE A 166 -48.05 -20.05 12.75
CA PHE A 166 -47.05 -19.60 13.72
C PHE A 166 -45.87 -20.57 13.86
N THR A 167 -46.08 -21.86 13.57
CA THR A 167 -45.04 -22.89 13.67
C THR A 167 -44.21 -23.09 12.39
N LEU A 168 -44.56 -22.47 11.26
CA LEU A 168 -43.81 -22.59 10.01
C LEU A 168 -42.67 -21.54 9.95
N PRO A 169 -41.39 -21.96 10.02
CA PRO A 169 -40.25 -21.03 9.99
C PRO A 169 -40.23 -20.27 8.66
N GLY A 170 -40.30 -18.94 8.71
CA GLY A 170 -40.17 -18.07 7.54
C GLY A 170 -41.43 -17.30 7.12
N PHE A 171 -42.60 -17.54 7.73
CA PHE A 171 -43.79 -16.69 7.55
C PHE A 171 -43.75 -15.40 8.40
N TRP A 172 -42.94 -15.39 9.47
CA TRP A 172 -42.93 -14.33 10.49
C TRP A 172 -42.33 -12.97 10.09
N PRO A 173 -41.29 -12.84 9.24
CA PRO A 173 -40.70 -11.53 8.94
C PRO A 173 -41.64 -10.61 8.14
N PHE A 174 -42.42 -11.17 7.21
CA PHE A 174 -43.18 -10.40 6.23
C PHE A 174 -44.44 -9.76 6.82
N TRP A 175 -45.15 -10.44 7.73
CA TRP A 175 -46.36 -9.89 8.33
C TRP A 175 -46.05 -8.77 9.35
N LEU A 176 -44.94 -8.91 10.09
CA LEU A 176 -44.43 -7.89 11.00
C LEU A 176 -43.98 -6.64 10.22
N LEU A 177 -43.19 -6.77 9.17
CA LEU A 177 -42.76 -5.62 8.36
C LEU A 177 -43.92 -4.91 7.66
N TYR A 178 -44.93 -5.66 7.18
CA TYR A 178 -46.13 -5.09 6.59
C TYR A 178 -47.00 -4.36 7.63
N GLY A 179 -47.20 -4.95 8.81
CA GLY A 179 -47.91 -4.30 9.92
C GLY A 179 -47.17 -3.08 10.50
N LEU A 180 -45.83 -3.08 10.46
CA LEU A 180 -44.97 -2.01 10.99
C LEU A 180 -44.90 -0.77 10.10
N ARG A 181 -45.10 -0.90 8.79
CA ARG A 181 -45.12 0.25 7.86
C ARG A 181 -46.36 1.13 8.08
N GLU A 182 -47.48 0.56 8.50
CA GLU A 182 -48.76 1.27 8.63
C GLU A 182 -49.08 1.69 10.09
N SER A 183 -48.47 1.06 11.11
CA SER A 183 -48.83 1.26 12.52
C SER A 183 -47.86 2.19 13.29
N ARG A 184 -48.28 3.41 13.61
CA ARG A 184 -47.61 4.33 14.57
C ARG A 184 -47.77 3.93 16.06
N SER A 185 -48.34 2.77 16.36
CA SER A 185 -48.63 2.39 17.75
C SER A 185 -47.34 2.02 18.52
N ARG A 186 -47.24 2.45 19.79
CA ARG A 186 -46.15 2.09 20.70
C ARG A 186 -45.95 0.58 20.82
N LEU A 187 -47.04 -0.20 20.71
CA LEU A 187 -47.01 -1.65 20.79
C LEU A 187 -46.21 -2.26 19.63
N ALA A 188 -46.32 -1.69 18.42
CA ALA A 188 -45.61 -2.16 17.24
C ALA A 188 -44.09 -1.97 17.37
N HIS A 189 -43.65 -0.83 17.92
CA HIS A 189 -42.23 -0.59 18.22
C HIS A 189 -41.69 -1.54 19.29
N ILE A 190 -42.47 -1.82 20.34
CA ILE A 190 -42.07 -2.78 21.37
C ILE A 190 -41.93 -4.17 20.74
N THR A 191 -42.92 -4.64 19.98
CA THR A 191 -42.85 -5.94 19.31
C THR A 191 -41.70 -6.05 18.31
N LEU A 192 -41.37 -4.98 17.59
CA LEU A 192 -40.22 -4.94 16.68
C LEU A 192 -38.90 -5.05 17.46
N ASN A 193 -38.74 -4.28 18.53
CA ASN A 193 -37.53 -4.32 19.35
C ASN A 193 -37.37 -5.70 20.02
N THR A 194 -38.45 -6.29 20.55
CA THR A 194 -38.41 -7.66 21.10
C THR A 194 -38.05 -8.69 20.03
N TYR A 195 -38.51 -8.49 18.78
CA TYR A 195 -38.19 -9.38 17.67
C TYR A 195 -36.74 -9.25 17.17
N ILE A 196 -36.19 -8.02 17.07
CA ILE A 196 -34.78 -7.80 16.75
C ILE A 196 -33.90 -8.43 17.82
N ILE A 197 -34.26 -8.28 19.10
CA ILE A 197 -33.58 -8.95 20.21
C ILE A 197 -33.69 -10.47 20.06
N PHE A 198 -34.87 -11.01 19.73
CA PHE A 198 -35.07 -12.45 19.54
C PHE A 198 -34.25 -13.01 18.36
N ILE A 199 -34.24 -12.36 17.19
CA ILE A 199 -33.37 -12.74 16.07
C ILE A 199 -31.90 -12.66 16.48
N GLY A 200 -31.51 -11.60 17.18
CA GLY A 200 -30.17 -11.46 17.72
C GLY A 200 -29.80 -12.65 18.60
N VAL A 201 -30.68 -13.04 19.53
CA VAL A 201 -30.47 -14.21 20.41
C VAL A 201 -30.41 -15.51 19.62
N VAL A 202 -31.31 -15.74 18.66
CA VAL A 202 -31.31 -16.96 17.83
C VAL A 202 -30.06 -17.04 16.96
N PHE A 203 -29.64 -15.92 16.36
CA PHE A 203 -28.41 -15.85 15.58
C PHE A 203 -27.17 -16.08 16.44
N LEU A 204 -27.14 -15.51 17.65
CA LEU A 204 -26.06 -15.76 18.63
C LEU A 204 -26.01 -17.23 19.07
N PHE A 205 -27.16 -17.88 19.30
CA PHE A 205 -27.20 -19.30 19.59
C PHE A 205 -26.79 -20.17 18.40
N GLY A 206 -27.22 -19.82 17.18
CA GLY A 206 -26.88 -20.57 15.97
C GLY A 206 -25.39 -20.47 15.60
N VAL A 207 -24.79 -19.27 15.72
CA VAL A 207 -23.35 -19.07 15.53
C VAL A 207 -22.55 -19.73 16.65
N GLY A 208 -23.05 -19.69 17.89
CA GLY A 208 -22.49 -20.41 19.03
C GLY A 208 -22.42 -21.92 18.78
N GLU A 209 -23.52 -22.54 18.35
CA GLU A 209 -23.54 -23.98 18.00
C GLU A 209 -22.63 -24.33 16.82
N LEU A 210 -22.55 -23.47 15.79
CA LEU A 210 -21.65 -23.68 14.65
C LEU A 210 -20.18 -23.63 15.08
N GLY A 211 -19.81 -22.65 15.93
CA GLY A 211 -18.47 -22.57 16.50
C GLY A 211 -18.14 -23.75 17.42
N TYR A 212 -19.09 -24.17 18.25
CA TYR A 212 -18.90 -25.27 19.21
C TYR A 212 -18.77 -26.64 18.51
N ASN A 213 -19.54 -26.87 17.45
CA ASN A 213 -19.47 -28.11 16.68
C ASN A 213 -18.20 -28.23 15.82
N LEU A 214 -17.51 -27.12 15.53
CA LEU A 214 -16.27 -27.12 14.75
C LEU A 214 -15.01 -27.37 15.59
N GLN A 215 -15.07 -27.27 16.92
CA GLN A 215 -13.88 -27.33 17.78
C GLN A 215 -13.76 -28.55 18.71
N MET A 216 -14.81 -29.35 18.89
CA MET A 216 -14.76 -30.50 19.82
C MET A 216 -14.85 -31.85 19.10
N PRO A 217 -13.89 -32.78 19.30
CA PRO A 217 -14.06 -34.17 18.91
C PRO A 217 -15.20 -34.79 19.73
N ARG A 218 -16.20 -35.35 19.04
CA ARG A 218 -17.38 -36.00 19.65
C ARG A 218 -16.96 -37.19 20.53
N SER A 219 -16.84 -36.95 21.83
CA SER A 219 -16.77 -38.00 22.86
C SER A 219 -18.19 -38.38 23.28
N PRO A 220 -18.64 -39.63 23.07
CA PRO A 220 -19.96 -40.07 23.53
C PRO A 220 -19.94 -40.31 25.04
N GLY A 221 -20.72 -39.55 25.80
CA GLY A 221 -21.04 -39.87 27.20
C GLY A 221 -21.00 -38.73 28.22
N VAL A 222 -20.79 -37.48 27.83
CA VAL A 222 -20.76 -36.37 28.79
C VAL A 222 -22.19 -35.96 29.17
N ILE A 223 -22.54 -36.15 30.44
CA ILE A 223 -23.74 -35.58 31.06
C ILE A 223 -23.48 -34.09 31.28
N TYR A 224 -24.25 -33.23 30.62
CA TYR A 224 -24.07 -31.78 30.70
C TYR A 224 -24.53 -31.25 32.07
N ASP A 225 -23.58 -30.73 32.84
CA ASP A 225 -23.86 -29.95 34.05
C ASP A 225 -24.37 -28.56 33.63
N PRO A 226 -25.54 -28.10 34.10
CA PRO A 226 -26.04 -26.75 33.83
C PRO A 226 -25.03 -25.63 34.09
N HIS A 227 -24.09 -25.83 35.01
CA HIS A 227 -23.06 -24.84 35.32
C HIS A 227 -22.05 -24.62 34.17
N THR A 228 -21.66 -25.68 33.45
CA THR A 228 -20.74 -25.57 32.30
C THR A 228 -21.40 -24.92 31.09
N ILE A 229 -22.71 -25.07 30.93
CA ILE A 229 -23.48 -24.35 29.91
C ILE A 229 -23.52 -22.85 30.22
N PHE A 230 -23.67 -22.48 31.49
CA PHE A 230 -23.71 -21.07 31.92
C PHE A 230 -22.35 -20.38 31.79
N GLU A 231 -21.27 -21.08 32.14
CA GLU A 231 -19.89 -20.59 31.93
C GLU A 231 -19.56 -20.43 30.45
N GLY A 232 -19.92 -21.41 29.61
CA GLY A 232 -19.78 -21.31 28.16
C GLY A 232 -20.58 -20.14 27.55
N PHE A 233 -21.78 -19.86 28.07
CA PHE A 233 -22.58 -18.71 27.64
C PHE A 233 -21.94 -17.37 28.05
N HIS A 234 -21.35 -17.30 29.25
CA HIS A 234 -20.68 -16.10 29.72
C HIS A 234 -19.40 -15.80 28.92
N GLU A 235 -18.63 -16.82 28.60
CA GLU A 235 -17.43 -16.71 27.76
C GLU A 235 -17.79 -16.35 26.31
N MET A 236 -18.86 -16.93 25.76
CA MET A 236 -19.41 -16.56 24.45
C MET A 236 -19.83 -15.09 24.41
N LEU A 237 -20.54 -14.59 25.42
CA LEU A 237 -20.93 -13.16 25.51
C LEU A 237 -19.73 -12.23 25.59
N ASN A 238 -18.68 -12.59 26.33
CA ASN A 238 -17.45 -11.81 26.40
C ASN A 238 -16.71 -11.79 25.05
N ASN A 239 -16.67 -12.93 24.34
CA ASN A 239 -16.08 -13.02 23.00
C ASN A 239 -16.89 -12.23 21.96
N ILE A 240 -18.23 -12.26 22.02
CA ILE A 240 -19.10 -11.43 21.17
C ILE A 240 -18.89 -9.96 21.49
N ARG A 241 -18.82 -9.58 22.77
CA ARG A 241 -18.55 -8.20 23.18
C ARG A 241 -17.21 -7.71 22.63
N MET A 242 -16.16 -8.53 22.73
CA MET A 242 -14.84 -8.18 22.18
C MET A 242 -14.85 -8.11 20.65
N GLY A 243 -15.53 -9.04 19.97
CA GLY A 243 -15.68 -9.05 18.51
C GLY A 243 -16.52 -7.88 17.98
N PHE A 244 -17.61 -7.52 18.65
CA PHE A 244 -18.47 -6.40 18.26
C PHE A 244 -17.78 -5.06 18.53
N VAL A 245 -17.06 -4.92 19.65
CA VAL A 245 -16.23 -3.74 19.94
C VAL A 245 -15.09 -3.61 18.93
N GLY A 246 -14.44 -4.72 18.56
CA GLY A 246 -13.40 -4.73 17.52
C GLY A 246 -13.93 -4.34 16.14
N MET A 247 -15.07 -4.89 15.73
CA MET A 247 -15.73 -4.58 14.46
C MET A 247 -16.25 -3.15 14.39
N TRP A 248 -16.82 -2.62 15.49
CA TRP A 248 -17.21 -1.21 15.56
C TRP A 248 -16.00 -0.28 15.51
N ARG A 249 -14.94 -0.56 16.29
CA ARG A 249 -13.70 0.23 16.26
C ARG A 249 -13.04 0.21 14.87
N GLY A 250 -12.99 -0.96 14.22
CA GLY A 250 -12.46 -1.11 12.86
C GLY A 250 -13.29 -0.40 11.80
N GLY A 251 -14.63 -0.53 11.84
CA GLY A 251 -15.52 0.15 10.90
C GLY A 251 -15.50 1.67 11.05
N THR A 252 -15.40 2.19 12.28
CA THR A 252 -15.26 3.64 12.49
C THR A 252 -13.91 4.18 12.02
N ARG A 253 -12.81 3.41 12.16
CA ARG A 253 -11.49 3.82 11.63
C ARG A 253 -11.52 3.94 10.12
N TRP A 254 -12.05 2.93 9.41
CA TRP A 254 -12.15 2.96 7.94
C TRP A 254 -12.95 4.16 7.41
N VAL A 255 -14.07 4.50 8.05
CA VAL A 255 -14.88 5.68 7.66
C VAL A 255 -14.17 6.99 7.98
N ILE A 256 -13.42 7.06 9.09
CA ILE A 256 -12.65 8.24 9.47
C ILE A 256 -11.47 8.40 8.50
N ASP A 257 -10.70 7.36 8.24
CA ASP A 257 -9.52 7.38 7.35
C ASP A 257 -9.92 7.76 5.91
N THR A 258 -11.05 7.23 5.42
CA THR A 258 -11.59 7.61 4.10
C THR A 258 -12.07 9.06 4.04
N ALA A 259 -12.54 9.63 5.16
CA ALA A 259 -13.03 11.01 5.22
C ALA A 259 -11.94 12.06 5.52
N THR A 260 -10.79 11.67 6.08
CA THR A 260 -9.74 12.60 6.54
C THR A 260 -8.50 12.68 5.64
N GLY A 261 -8.52 12.07 4.45
CA GLY A 261 -7.40 12.14 3.50
C GLY A 261 -6.70 10.81 3.20
N GLY A 262 -7.36 9.68 3.47
CA GLY A 262 -6.80 8.33 3.27
C GLY A 262 -6.40 7.99 1.82
N LEU A 263 -6.81 8.76 0.82
CA LEU A 263 -6.32 8.57 -0.57
C LEU A 263 -4.83 8.91 -0.71
N TYR A 264 -4.35 9.95 -0.02
CA TYR A 264 -2.92 10.29 -0.05
C TYR A 264 -2.11 9.24 0.70
N GLU A 265 -2.58 8.84 1.88
CA GLU A 265 -1.93 7.82 2.71
C GLU A 265 -1.90 6.46 2.01
N ALA A 266 -3.01 6.02 1.41
CA ALA A 266 -3.08 4.77 0.66
C ALA A 266 -2.08 4.75 -0.51
N ARG A 267 -1.95 5.84 -1.26
CA ARG A 267 -0.95 5.94 -2.35
C ARG A 267 0.47 5.86 -1.83
N VAL A 268 0.76 6.52 -0.71
CA VAL A 268 2.10 6.49 -0.10
C VAL A 268 2.42 5.09 0.44
N GLU A 269 1.50 4.44 1.13
CA GLU A 269 1.67 3.09 1.70
C GLU A 269 1.71 1.97 0.63
N GLU A 270 0.99 2.14 -0.48
CA GLU A 270 1.10 1.24 -1.64
C GLU A 270 2.48 1.38 -2.29
N GLY A 271 2.95 2.61 -2.50
CA GLY A 271 4.28 2.89 -3.06
C GLY A 271 5.45 2.66 -2.10
N GLU A 272 5.21 2.44 -0.80
CA GLU A 272 6.27 2.16 0.18
C GLU A 272 6.88 0.76 -0.03
N LYS A 273 6.09 -0.20 -0.52
CA LYS A 273 6.46 -1.64 -0.50
C LYS A 273 7.40 -2.06 -1.63
N GLU A 274 7.40 -1.34 -2.74
CA GLU A 274 8.14 -1.70 -3.94
C GLU A 274 9.00 -0.52 -4.42
N PRO A 275 10.24 -0.75 -4.86
CA PRO A 275 11.08 0.32 -5.38
C PRO A 275 10.42 0.91 -6.64
N LEU A 276 10.22 2.22 -6.63
CA LEU A 276 9.70 3.00 -7.75
C LEU A 276 10.83 3.84 -8.35
N GLY A 277 10.86 3.99 -9.65
CA GLY A 277 11.90 4.69 -10.38
C GLY A 277 12.31 3.92 -11.63
N ILE A 278 13.39 4.37 -12.25
CA ILE A 278 14.00 3.74 -13.41
C ILE A 278 15.31 3.09 -13.01
N THR A 279 15.50 1.85 -13.45
CA THR A 279 16.73 1.07 -13.28
C THR A 279 17.26 0.68 -14.65
N LEU A 280 18.60 0.66 -14.78
CA LEU A 280 19.30 0.21 -15.98
C LEU A 280 19.89 -1.16 -15.68
N GLU A 281 19.29 -2.19 -16.27
CA GLU A 281 19.63 -3.59 -16.06
C GLU A 281 20.30 -4.18 -17.31
N GLU A 282 20.95 -5.33 -17.13
CA GLU A 282 21.42 -6.19 -18.22
C GLU A 282 22.30 -5.51 -19.29
N LEU A 283 23.10 -4.50 -18.91
CA LEU A 283 24.10 -3.96 -19.84
C LEU A 283 25.07 -5.06 -20.28
N MET A 284 25.10 -5.34 -21.58
CA MET A 284 25.95 -6.38 -22.15
C MET A 284 26.37 -5.99 -23.58
N PRO A 285 27.59 -6.37 -24.02
CA PRO A 285 27.99 -6.16 -25.39
C PRO A 285 27.24 -7.14 -26.32
N ALA A 286 26.93 -6.71 -27.54
CA ALA A 286 26.33 -7.59 -28.55
C ALA A 286 27.28 -8.70 -29.01
N ASN A 287 28.59 -8.43 -29.01
CA ASN A 287 29.64 -9.39 -29.33
C ASN A 287 30.68 -9.47 -28.21
N PRO A 288 31.31 -10.65 -27.98
CA PRO A 288 32.35 -10.79 -26.97
C PRO A 288 33.67 -10.10 -27.35
N LEU A 289 33.88 -9.81 -28.64
CA LEU A 289 35.07 -9.21 -29.21
C LEU A 289 34.64 -8.13 -30.21
N PHE A 290 35.32 -6.99 -30.19
CA PHE A 290 35.14 -5.90 -31.15
C PHE A 290 36.50 -5.46 -31.69
N TYR A 291 36.53 -5.13 -32.98
CA TYR A 291 37.67 -4.45 -33.60
C TYR A 291 37.40 -2.94 -33.74
N THR A 292 38.44 -2.12 -33.84
CA THR A 292 38.28 -0.65 -33.94
C THR A 292 37.60 -0.18 -35.21
N ASP A 293 37.56 -1.01 -36.25
CA ASP A 293 36.91 -0.77 -37.54
C ASP A 293 35.48 -1.34 -37.63
N GLU A 294 34.96 -1.90 -36.55
CA GLU A 294 33.60 -2.43 -36.47
C GLU A 294 32.67 -1.52 -35.63
N GLU A 295 31.37 -1.62 -35.88
CA GLU A 295 30.36 -0.95 -35.05
C GLU A 295 30.31 -1.63 -33.67
N VAL A 296 30.44 -0.85 -32.61
CA VAL A 296 30.35 -1.36 -31.24
C VAL A 296 28.93 -1.17 -30.74
N ILE A 297 28.26 -2.29 -30.42
CA ILE A 297 26.88 -2.31 -29.95
C ILE A 297 26.84 -2.85 -28.51
N VAL A 298 26.26 -2.06 -27.61
CA VAL A 298 25.96 -2.45 -26.22
C VAL A 298 24.45 -2.48 -26.08
N TRP A 299 23.88 -3.62 -25.73
CA TRP A 299 22.46 -3.74 -25.42
C TRP A 299 22.23 -3.57 -23.91
N GLY A 300 21.04 -3.13 -23.55
CA GLY A 300 20.64 -2.99 -22.17
C GLY A 300 19.12 -2.93 -22.04
N THR A 301 18.66 -3.13 -20.82
CA THR A 301 17.24 -3.17 -20.49
C THR A 301 16.95 -2.02 -19.53
N ILE A 302 15.99 -1.16 -19.86
CA ILE A 302 15.44 -0.19 -18.95
C ILE A 302 14.19 -0.79 -18.30
N HIS A 303 14.22 -0.94 -16.98
CA HIS A 303 13.09 -1.37 -16.20
C HIS A 303 12.61 -0.19 -15.35
N GLY A 304 11.34 0.18 -15.54
CA GLY A 304 10.77 1.35 -14.90
C GLY A 304 9.46 1.04 -14.21
N ARG A 305 9.31 1.61 -13.01
CA ARG A 305 8.11 1.54 -12.19
C ARG A 305 7.71 2.93 -11.73
N THR A 306 6.51 3.38 -12.06
CA THR A 306 6.01 4.71 -11.71
C THR A 306 4.81 4.61 -10.77
N LEU A 307 4.45 5.71 -10.09
CA LEU A 307 3.35 5.69 -9.11
C LEU A 307 1.97 5.61 -9.79
N ASP A 308 1.72 6.46 -10.77
CA ASP A 308 0.40 6.58 -11.41
C ASP A 308 0.42 7.08 -12.86
N LYS A 309 1.43 7.87 -13.26
CA LYS A 309 1.54 8.47 -14.60
C LYS A 309 2.74 7.92 -15.36
N PRO A 310 2.65 7.83 -16.70
CA PRO A 310 3.81 7.51 -17.51
C PRO A 310 4.90 8.57 -17.35
N VAL A 311 6.15 8.14 -17.42
CA VAL A 311 7.34 8.99 -17.28
C VAL A 311 8.15 8.93 -18.56
N THR A 312 8.57 10.10 -19.06
CA THR A 312 9.46 10.21 -20.22
C THR A 312 10.92 10.17 -19.76
N VAL A 313 11.65 9.15 -20.20
CA VAL A 313 13.06 8.91 -19.88
C VAL A 313 13.92 9.31 -21.07
N ASN A 314 14.93 10.14 -20.83
CA ASN A 314 15.96 10.51 -21.81
C ASN A 314 17.22 9.70 -21.55
N LEU A 315 17.49 8.74 -22.43
CA LEU A 315 18.67 7.90 -22.41
C LEU A 315 19.84 8.61 -23.10
N SER A 316 21.03 8.39 -22.57
CA SER A 316 22.29 8.82 -23.20
C SER A 316 23.35 7.75 -23.01
N CYS A 317 24.28 7.62 -23.95
CA CYS A 317 25.40 6.72 -23.79
C CYS A 317 26.69 7.34 -24.33
N TRP A 318 27.81 7.09 -23.63
CA TRP A 318 29.10 7.69 -23.98
C TRP A 318 30.28 6.86 -23.47
N VAL A 319 31.44 7.06 -24.07
CA VAL A 319 32.74 6.57 -23.58
C VAL A 319 33.61 7.74 -23.16
N GLY A 320 34.30 7.62 -22.03
CA GLY A 320 35.23 8.64 -21.52
C GLY A 320 34.61 9.59 -20.48
N GLN A 321 35.40 10.59 -20.06
CA GLN A 321 35.02 11.57 -19.04
C GLN A 321 35.38 13.00 -19.50
N GLY A 322 34.67 14.00 -18.96
CA GLY A 322 34.92 15.41 -19.23
C GLY A 322 34.68 15.80 -20.70
N GLU A 323 35.65 16.52 -21.28
CA GLU A 323 35.60 17.00 -22.67
C GLU A 323 35.90 15.90 -23.70
N ASN A 324 36.55 14.80 -23.30
CA ASN A 324 36.90 13.68 -24.18
C ASN A 324 35.78 12.63 -24.29
N LYS A 325 34.52 13.04 -24.13
CA LYS A 325 33.37 12.15 -24.24
C LYS A 325 33.06 11.86 -25.71
N VAL A 326 33.10 10.58 -26.07
CA VAL A 326 32.60 10.10 -27.36
C VAL A 326 31.16 9.66 -27.15
N MET A 327 30.21 10.36 -27.77
CA MET A 327 28.78 10.07 -27.62
C MET A 327 28.38 8.93 -28.56
N GLY A 328 27.65 7.95 -28.04
CA GLY A 328 27.01 6.90 -28.82
C GLY A 328 25.59 7.28 -29.24
N THR A 329 25.04 6.50 -30.17
CA THR A 329 23.68 6.66 -30.69
C THR A 329 22.77 5.62 -30.04
N ILE A 330 21.60 6.02 -29.55
CA ILE A 330 20.64 5.09 -28.92
C ILE A 330 19.53 4.72 -29.90
N TRP A 331 19.27 3.42 -30.03
CA TRP A 331 18.21 2.84 -30.87
C TRP A 331 17.21 2.04 -30.01
N PRO A 332 15.90 2.10 -30.28
CA PRO A 332 15.23 2.79 -31.40
C PRO A 332 15.05 4.30 -31.22
N SER A 333 15.09 4.80 -29.98
CA SER A 333 15.01 6.24 -29.67
C SER A 333 15.71 6.51 -28.34
N ASN A 334 16.29 7.71 -28.19
CA ASN A 334 16.83 8.18 -26.92
C ASN A 334 15.73 8.64 -25.94
N ILE A 335 14.49 8.83 -26.41
CA ILE A 335 13.35 9.20 -25.56
C ILE A 335 12.42 8.00 -25.47
N VAL A 336 12.23 7.50 -24.25
CA VAL A 336 11.42 6.31 -23.97
C VAL A 336 10.33 6.70 -22.97
N GLU A 337 9.07 6.46 -23.31
CA GLU A 337 7.95 6.58 -22.37
C GLU A 337 7.79 5.28 -21.60
N ILE A 338 7.73 5.34 -20.27
CA ILE A 338 7.60 4.19 -19.38
C ILE A 338 6.25 4.32 -18.66
N ASP A 339 5.38 3.33 -18.81
CA ASP A 339 4.11 3.23 -18.08
C ASP A 339 4.34 2.78 -16.62
N VAL A 340 3.26 2.52 -15.85
CA VAL A 340 3.32 2.19 -14.41
C VAL A 340 4.31 1.06 -14.07
N GLU A 341 4.39 0.05 -14.93
CA GLU A 341 5.40 -1.01 -14.87
C GLU A 341 5.71 -1.43 -16.31
N ASP A 342 6.89 -1.07 -16.80
CA ASP A 342 7.29 -1.33 -18.18
C ASP A 342 8.77 -1.72 -18.26
N ILE A 343 9.08 -2.56 -19.24
CA ILE A 343 10.42 -3.06 -19.51
C ILE A 343 10.69 -2.84 -21.00
N LYS A 344 11.75 -2.12 -21.31
CA LYS A 344 12.13 -1.85 -22.70
C LYS A 344 13.60 -2.10 -22.93
N ASP A 345 13.91 -2.64 -24.09
CA ASP A 345 15.28 -2.87 -24.52
C ASP A 345 15.78 -1.68 -25.33
N PHE A 346 17.05 -1.36 -25.20
CA PHE A 346 17.72 -0.35 -26.01
C PHE A 346 19.11 -0.83 -26.45
N GLU A 347 19.60 -0.25 -27.54
CA GLU A 347 20.95 -0.46 -28.03
C GLU A 347 21.70 0.87 -28.04
N CYS A 348 22.90 0.90 -27.48
CA CYS A 348 23.87 1.97 -27.64
C CYS A 348 24.89 1.57 -28.71
N ARG A 349 25.01 2.37 -29.77
CA ARG A 349 25.85 2.10 -30.94
C ARG A 349 26.93 3.16 -31.11
N PHE A 350 28.17 2.73 -31.29
CA PHE A 350 29.30 3.58 -31.64
C PHE A 350 29.78 3.23 -33.05
N GLU A 351 29.95 4.24 -33.90
CA GLU A 351 30.36 4.02 -35.29
C GLU A 351 31.81 3.51 -35.37
N PRO A 352 32.15 2.76 -36.43
CA PRO A 352 33.53 2.35 -36.70
C PRO A 352 34.55 3.48 -36.58
N GLY A 353 35.66 3.21 -35.91
CA GLY A 353 36.78 4.15 -35.74
C GLY A 353 36.57 5.23 -34.65
N GLN A 354 35.39 5.33 -34.03
CA GLN A 354 35.15 6.30 -32.95
C GLN A 354 35.86 5.92 -31.65
N LEU A 355 35.96 4.63 -31.36
CA LEU A 355 36.57 4.09 -30.16
C LEU A 355 38.00 3.60 -30.44
N ARG A 356 38.91 3.84 -29.50
CA ARG A 356 40.31 3.41 -29.60
C ARG A 356 40.48 1.97 -29.13
N ALA A 357 41.47 1.28 -29.68
CA ALA A 357 41.87 -0.04 -29.19
C ALA A 357 42.25 0.01 -27.70
N GLY A 358 41.97 -1.08 -26.99
CA GLY A 358 42.16 -1.20 -25.55
C GLY A 358 40.84 -1.24 -24.76
N ASN A 359 40.95 -1.04 -23.44
CA ASN A 359 39.82 -1.10 -22.53
C ASN A 359 39.05 0.22 -22.54
N ASN A 360 37.80 0.15 -22.95
CA ASN A 360 36.84 1.23 -22.92
C ASN A 360 35.80 0.95 -21.82
N ILE A 361 35.28 2.00 -21.20
CA ILE A 361 34.14 1.90 -20.29
C ILE A 361 33.00 2.69 -20.95
N VAL A 362 31.95 1.98 -21.36
CA VAL A 362 30.72 2.58 -21.87
C VAL A 362 29.85 2.89 -20.67
N PHE A 363 29.41 4.13 -20.58
CA PHE A 363 28.44 4.60 -19.62
C PHE A 363 27.10 4.78 -20.32
N VAL A 364 26.03 4.33 -19.66
CA VAL A 364 24.65 4.59 -20.06
C VAL A 364 23.99 5.38 -18.93
N GLY A 365 23.40 6.51 -19.27
CA GLY A 365 22.69 7.38 -18.36
C GLY A 365 21.21 7.47 -18.71
N ALA A 366 20.34 7.53 -17.70
CA ALA A 366 18.91 7.74 -17.83
C ALA A 366 18.49 8.96 -17.02
N GLU A 367 17.98 9.99 -17.68
CA GLU A 367 17.43 11.21 -17.06
C GLU A 367 15.90 11.18 -17.13
N TYR A 368 15.22 11.37 -16.00
CA TYR A 368 13.76 11.34 -15.96
C TYR A 368 13.18 12.19 -14.82
N PRO A 369 11.99 12.79 -15.01
CA PRO A 369 11.25 13.42 -13.92
C PRO A 369 10.59 12.35 -13.03
N PHE A 370 10.56 12.59 -11.72
CA PHE A 370 9.92 11.69 -10.76
C PHE A 370 9.30 12.48 -9.59
N THR A 371 8.27 11.90 -8.97
CA THR A 371 7.58 12.46 -7.81
C THR A 371 7.71 11.52 -6.62
N THR A 372 8.31 11.98 -5.52
CA THR A 372 8.25 11.30 -4.22
C THR A 372 7.22 11.99 -3.32
N MET A 373 6.42 11.20 -2.62
CA MET A 373 5.42 11.70 -1.67
C MET A 373 5.75 11.18 -0.29
N SER A 374 5.61 12.00 0.75
CA SER A 374 5.75 11.58 2.14
C SER A 374 4.73 12.23 3.06
N TYR A 375 4.43 11.55 4.16
CA TYR A 375 3.68 12.14 5.25
C TYR A 375 4.28 11.80 6.60
N LEU A 376 4.05 12.70 7.57
CA LEU A 376 4.40 12.51 8.97
C LEU A 376 3.17 12.67 9.84
N LYS A 377 2.90 11.66 10.65
CA LYS A 377 1.88 11.71 11.69
C LYS A 377 2.39 12.49 12.90
N ALA A 378 1.55 13.35 13.47
CA ALA A 378 1.84 14.07 14.70
C ALA A 378 0.62 14.13 15.62
N TYR A 379 0.88 14.20 16.91
CA TYR A 379 -0.16 14.18 17.94
C TYR A 379 -0.23 15.53 18.65
N PHE A 380 -1.43 16.05 18.82
CA PHE A 380 -1.70 17.30 19.55
C PHE A 380 -2.62 17.03 20.73
N MET A 381 -2.29 17.58 21.90
CA MET A 381 -3.10 17.50 23.12
C MET A 381 -3.19 18.88 23.76
N GLU A 382 -4.25 19.13 24.55
CA GLU A 382 -4.30 20.33 25.37
C GLU A 382 -3.17 20.35 26.41
N GLU A 383 -2.36 21.42 26.43
CA GLU A 383 -1.15 21.53 27.27
C GLU A 383 -1.44 21.43 28.77
N THR A 384 -2.58 21.93 29.23
CA THR A 384 -3.02 21.82 30.64
C THR A 384 -3.21 20.36 31.05
N ARG A 385 -3.85 19.56 30.18
CA ARG A 385 -4.08 18.13 30.36
C ARG A 385 -2.77 17.36 30.29
N LEU A 386 -1.94 17.65 29.27
CA LEU A 386 -0.63 17.02 29.11
C LEU A 386 0.26 17.23 30.35
N ARG A 387 0.24 18.44 30.93
CA ARG A 387 0.92 18.73 32.19
C ARG A 387 0.36 17.96 33.38
N SER A 388 -0.96 17.78 33.47
CA SER A 388 -1.58 16.99 34.55
C SER A 388 -1.12 15.54 34.49
N LEU A 389 -1.20 14.91 33.31
CA LEU A 389 -0.76 13.52 33.11
C LEU A 389 0.73 13.35 33.43
N ARG A 390 1.58 14.29 32.99
CA ARG A 390 3.01 14.27 33.33
C ARG A 390 3.28 14.42 34.83
N ARG A 391 2.50 15.22 35.56
CA ARG A 391 2.63 15.37 37.04
C ARG A 391 2.24 14.10 37.77
N GLU A 392 1.30 13.35 37.22
CA GLU A 392 0.87 12.03 37.73
C GLU A 392 1.79 10.90 37.27
N ASN A 393 2.86 11.21 36.50
CA ASN A 393 3.77 10.25 35.91
C ASN A 393 3.05 9.21 35.01
N ILE A 394 1.98 9.64 34.34
CA ILE A 394 1.22 8.83 33.39
C ILE A 394 1.78 9.09 31.99
N ASP A 395 2.26 8.03 31.33
CA ASP A 395 2.63 8.10 29.91
C ASP A 395 1.36 8.21 29.05
N VAL A 396 1.32 9.23 28.20
CA VAL A 396 0.14 9.55 27.41
C VAL A 396 -0.11 8.51 26.31
N PHE A 397 0.96 7.96 25.74
CA PHE A 397 0.84 6.98 24.67
C PHE A 397 0.32 5.65 25.23
N ASP A 398 0.84 5.21 26.38
CA ASP A 398 0.33 4.03 27.10
C ASP A 398 -1.12 4.21 27.54
N TYR A 399 -1.46 5.37 28.13
CA TYR A 399 -2.81 5.65 28.61
C TYR A 399 -3.87 5.66 27.50
N LEU A 400 -3.49 6.10 26.30
CA LEU A 400 -4.40 6.18 25.14
C LEU A 400 -4.25 5.02 24.17
N GLU A 401 -3.45 4.00 24.51
CA GLU A 401 -3.18 2.84 23.64
C GLU A 401 -2.66 3.25 22.25
N ILE A 402 -1.82 4.29 22.18
CA ILE A 402 -1.18 4.73 20.94
C ILE A 402 0.11 3.91 20.76
N GLU A 403 0.10 2.99 19.79
CA GLU A 403 1.23 2.11 19.50
C GLU A 403 2.44 2.87 18.96
N ASP A 404 2.19 3.88 18.13
CA ASP A 404 3.22 4.66 17.44
C ASP A 404 3.63 5.90 18.26
N ARG A 405 4.61 5.70 19.16
CA ARG A 405 5.14 6.74 20.07
C ARG A 405 6.12 7.70 19.39
N GLU A 406 6.80 7.24 18.36
CA GLU A 406 7.79 7.98 17.59
C GLU A 406 7.46 7.86 16.10
N PRO A 407 6.37 8.50 15.64
CA PRO A 407 5.96 8.49 14.25
C PRO A 407 7.13 8.88 13.37
N ARG A 408 7.43 7.99 12.42
CA ARG A 408 8.40 8.25 11.35
C ARG A 408 7.64 8.70 10.12
N ALA A 409 8.33 9.45 9.27
CA ALA A 409 7.79 9.78 7.97
C ALA A 409 7.64 8.49 7.16
N VAL A 410 6.48 8.31 6.54
CA VAL A 410 6.24 7.26 5.55
C VAL A 410 6.32 7.93 4.19
N TYR A 411 7.04 7.34 3.25
CA TYR A 411 7.25 7.90 1.92
C TYR A 411 7.19 6.83 0.83
N THR A 412 6.85 7.24 -0.39
CA THR A 412 6.90 6.35 -1.56
C THR A 412 8.36 5.96 -1.84
N SER A 413 8.61 4.71 -2.23
CA SER A 413 9.97 4.17 -2.41
C SER A 413 10.64 4.64 -3.72
N GLY A 414 10.60 5.95 -3.99
CA GLY A 414 11.23 6.59 -5.14
C GLY A 414 12.77 6.72 -5.04
N PRO A 415 13.44 7.28 -6.06
CA PRO A 415 14.90 7.49 -6.05
C PRO A 415 15.41 8.52 -5.04
N VAL A 416 14.54 9.40 -4.53
CA VAL A 416 14.86 10.39 -3.48
C VAL A 416 14.05 10.08 -2.23
N GLU A 417 14.72 10.06 -1.09
CA GLU A 417 14.12 9.90 0.23
C GLU A 417 13.60 11.25 0.75
N LEU A 418 12.36 11.24 1.23
CA LEU A 418 11.71 12.40 1.85
C LEU A 418 11.42 12.13 3.32
N SER A 419 12.33 12.59 4.17
CA SER A 419 12.22 12.48 5.62
C SER A 419 11.56 13.72 6.22
N LEU A 420 10.58 13.51 7.10
CA LEU A 420 9.89 14.55 7.87
C LEU A 420 10.05 14.28 9.36
N ALA A 421 10.31 15.34 10.14
CA ALA A 421 10.42 15.25 11.59
C ALA A 421 9.84 16.50 12.27
N THR A 422 9.18 16.32 13.40
CA THR A 422 8.83 17.42 14.30
C THR A 422 9.74 17.44 15.52
N THR A 423 9.76 18.55 16.25
CA THR A 423 10.56 18.65 17.50
C THR A 423 10.15 17.60 18.54
N LYS A 424 8.86 17.25 18.61
CA LYS A 424 8.30 16.24 19.52
C LYS A 424 7.09 15.57 18.87
N PRO A 425 6.93 14.24 19.01
CA PRO A 425 5.81 13.53 18.39
C PRO A 425 4.45 13.91 19.00
N LEU A 426 4.43 14.22 20.31
CA LEU A 426 3.26 14.75 21.02
C LEU A 426 3.51 16.20 21.44
N MET A 427 2.74 17.12 20.86
CA MET A 427 2.79 18.54 21.11
C MET A 427 1.62 18.97 22.00
N GLY A 428 1.93 19.67 23.09
CA GLY A 428 0.94 20.29 23.94
C GLY A 428 0.64 21.72 23.51
N ILE A 429 -0.63 22.04 23.31
CA ILE A 429 -1.08 23.36 22.87
C ILE A 429 -2.17 23.90 23.81
N PHE A 430 -2.14 25.20 24.11
CA PHE A 430 -3.22 25.86 24.83
C PHE A 430 -4.33 26.23 23.85
N ARG A 431 -5.59 26.11 24.31
CA ARG A 431 -6.77 26.60 23.58
C ARG A 431 -6.76 28.11 23.38
N ASP A 432 -6.12 28.81 24.30
CA ASP A 432 -5.88 30.25 24.24
C ASP A 432 -4.62 30.52 23.40
N ARG A 433 -4.81 31.11 22.21
CA ARG A 433 -3.74 31.36 21.23
C ARG A 433 -2.61 32.21 21.83
N ASP A 434 -2.93 33.21 22.65
CA ASP A 434 -1.93 34.12 23.24
C ASP A 434 -1.02 33.42 24.27
N LYS A 435 -1.46 32.27 24.79
CA LYS A 435 -0.66 31.43 25.70
C LYS A 435 0.29 30.48 24.96
N ASN A 436 0.11 30.29 23.65
CA ASN A 436 0.98 29.44 22.84
C ASN A 436 2.29 30.15 22.52
N LYS A 437 3.23 30.11 23.47
CA LYS A 437 4.62 30.61 23.26
C LYS A 437 5.52 29.61 22.53
N PHE A 438 5.04 28.39 22.32
CA PHE A 438 5.78 27.33 21.63
C PHE A 438 5.50 27.43 20.13
N THR A 439 6.57 27.49 19.33
CA THR A 439 6.51 27.46 17.86
C THR A 439 6.94 26.06 17.42
N PRO A 440 6.02 25.19 16.99
CA PRO A 440 6.38 23.90 16.43
C PRO A 440 7.35 24.06 15.25
N VAL A 441 8.37 23.19 15.17
CA VAL A 441 9.30 23.16 14.04
C VAL A 441 9.10 21.86 13.29
N LEU A 442 8.82 21.97 11.99
CA LEU A 442 8.85 20.88 11.03
C LEU A 442 10.19 20.90 10.30
N SER A 443 10.98 19.87 10.49
CA SER A 443 12.22 19.65 9.74
C SER A 443 11.94 18.65 8.62
N MET A 444 12.46 18.94 7.43
CA MET A 444 12.30 18.12 6.24
C MET A 444 13.70 17.85 5.71
N LEU A 445 14.00 16.61 5.36
CA LEU A 445 15.26 16.20 4.75
C LEU A 445 14.93 15.59 3.40
N VAL A 446 15.52 16.15 2.36
CA VAL A 446 15.49 15.61 1.00
C VAL A 446 16.88 15.05 0.73
N SER A 447 17.01 13.73 0.62
CA SER A 447 18.30 13.08 0.39
C SER A 447 18.24 12.14 -0.82
N GLY A 448 19.34 12.07 -1.57
CA GLY A 448 19.48 11.11 -2.65
C GLY A 448 19.36 9.68 -2.11
N GLY A 449 18.68 8.81 -2.87
CA GLY A 449 18.48 7.41 -2.54
C GLY A 449 19.57 6.49 -3.08
N TRP A 450 19.13 5.39 -3.68
CA TRP A 450 19.86 4.13 -3.79
C TRP A 450 20.92 4.14 -4.90
N GLU A 451 20.55 4.48 -6.14
CA GLU A 451 21.49 4.49 -7.27
C GLU A 451 21.21 5.65 -8.22
N GLY A 452 22.12 6.63 -8.28
CA GLY A 452 22.01 7.78 -9.19
C GLY A 452 22.32 9.12 -8.51
N LYS A 453 21.94 10.19 -9.19
CA LYS A 453 22.14 11.57 -8.75
C LYS A 453 20.86 12.38 -8.92
N LEU A 454 20.51 13.14 -7.90
CA LEU A 454 19.45 14.13 -7.95
C LEU A 454 19.98 15.37 -8.70
N LYS A 455 19.46 15.61 -9.91
CA LYS A 455 19.93 16.68 -10.79
C LYS A 455 19.31 18.02 -10.42
N GLU A 456 17.99 18.03 -10.18
CA GLU A 456 17.24 19.24 -9.88
C GLU A 456 15.97 18.90 -9.10
N ILE A 457 15.64 19.68 -8.06
CA ILE A 457 14.30 19.67 -7.45
C ILE A 457 13.48 20.77 -8.14
N THR A 458 12.54 20.36 -8.98
CA THR A 458 11.69 21.26 -9.76
C THR A 458 10.61 21.90 -8.91
N ASP A 459 10.01 21.14 -7.98
CA ASP A 459 9.07 21.67 -7.00
C ASP A 459 9.14 20.88 -5.69
N LEU A 460 8.91 21.57 -4.58
CA LEU A 460 8.79 20.97 -3.26
C LEU A 460 7.55 21.57 -2.59
N THR A 461 6.49 20.77 -2.54
CA THR A 461 5.18 21.14 -2.04
C THR A 461 5.01 20.65 -0.60
N LEU A 462 4.80 21.58 0.34
CA LEU A 462 4.43 21.30 1.74
C LEU A 462 2.92 21.54 1.93
N SER A 463 2.17 20.52 2.34
CA SER A 463 0.74 20.62 2.66
C SER A 463 0.49 20.45 4.17
N LEU A 464 0.04 21.54 4.81
CA LEU A 464 -0.23 21.64 6.25
C LEU A 464 -1.73 21.62 6.56
N PRO A 465 -2.17 21.07 7.70
CA PRO A 465 -3.57 21.16 8.13
C PRO A 465 -4.09 22.61 8.15
N PRO A 466 -5.39 22.87 7.90
CA PRO A 466 -5.95 24.22 7.78
C PRO A 466 -5.74 25.12 9.00
N GLN A 467 -5.56 24.53 10.19
CA GLN A 467 -5.32 25.25 11.45
C GLN A 467 -3.85 25.57 11.71
N ILE A 468 -2.95 25.22 10.78
CA ILE A 468 -1.51 25.40 10.91
C ILE A 468 -1.01 26.15 9.68
N GLU A 469 -0.29 27.24 9.92
CA GLU A 469 0.36 28.04 8.89
C GLU A 469 1.88 28.06 9.09
N THR A 470 2.66 28.32 8.05
CA THR A 470 4.10 28.57 8.20
C THR A 470 4.35 30.02 8.59
N LYS A 471 5.07 30.26 9.69
CA LYS A 471 5.56 31.59 10.07
C LYS A 471 6.82 31.98 9.29
N SER A 472 7.75 31.04 9.17
CA SER A 472 8.96 31.19 8.37
C SER A 472 9.51 29.81 8.01
N CYS A 473 10.10 29.69 6.82
CA CYS A 473 10.81 28.50 6.40
C CYS A 473 12.20 28.89 5.91
N TYR A 474 13.17 27.98 6.10
CA TYR A 474 14.51 28.10 5.54
C TYR A 474 14.87 26.81 4.81
N PRO A 475 15.11 26.84 3.48
CA PRO A 475 14.81 27.92 2.51
C PRO A 475 13.35 28.44 2.51
N GLU A 476 13.09 29.58 1.84
CA GLU A 476 11.77 30.23 1.81
C GLU A 476 10.72 29.43 1.01
N PHE A 477 9.53 29.32 1.57
CA PHE A 477 8.34 28.78 0.91
C PHE A 477 7.31 29.89 0.70
N GLU A 478 6.56 29.83 -0.40
CA GLU A 478 5.46 30.74 -0.71
C GLU A 478 4.11 30.04 -0.62
N ALA A 479 3.09 30.75 -0.14
CA ALA A 479 1.75 30.21 0.00
C ALA A 479 1.08 30.04 -1.37
N ALA A 480 0.64 28.82 -1.67
CA ALA A 480 0.02 28.42 -2.94
C ALA A 480 -1.51 28.38 -2.90
N GLY A 481 -2.10 28.61 -1.72
CA GLY A 481 -3.54 28.51 -1.49
C GLY A 481 -3.90 27.27 -0.67
N LYS A 482 -5.01 26.62 -1.03
CA LYS A 482 -5.51 25.43 -0.35
C LYS A 482 -5.73 24.28 -1.33
N ASP A 483 -5.44 23.06 -0.91
CA ASP A 483 -5.72 21.86 -1.72
C ASP A 483 -7.21 21.46 -1.66
N SER A 484 -7.58 20.38 -2.35
CA SER A 484 -8.95 19.85 -2.39
C SER A 484 -9.48 19.41 -1.01
N GLU A 485 -8.59 19.16 -0.04
CA GLU A 485 -8.93 18.82 1.34
C GLU A 485 -8.97 20.07 2.24
N GLY A 486 -8.76 21.26 1.68
CA GLY A 486 -8.74 22.53 2.40
C GLY A 486 -7.48 22.77 3.23
N ARG A 487 -6.41 21.99 2.99
CA ARG A 487 -5.11 22.11 3.67
C ARG A 487 -4.32 23.28 3.08
N ASN A 488 -3.52 23.95 3.89
CA ASN A 488 -2.69 25.08 3.45
C ASN A 488 -1.49 24.53 2.66
N VAL A 489 -1.33 24.96 1.41
CA VAL A 489 -0.27 24.48 0.51
C VAL A 489 0.80 25.55 0.36
N TYR A 490 2.06 25.13 0.39
CA TYR A 490 3.23 25.98 0.22
C TYR A 490 4.21 25.37 -0.79
N HIS A 491 4.70 26.16 -1.73
CA HIS A 491 5.74 25.76 -2.70
C HIS A 491 7.08 26.35 -2.31
N LEU A 492 8.16 25.66 -2.66
CA LEU A 492 9.50 26.21 -2.56
C LEU A 492 9.66 27.35 -3.56
N LYS A 493 10.07 28.54 -3.07
CA LYS A 493 10.10 29.77 -3.88
C LYS A 493 11.12 29.73 -5.03
N GLN A 494 12.19 28.95 -4.89
CA GLN A 494 13.23 28.82 -5.91
C GLN A 494 13.58 27.35 -6.09
N PRO A 495 13.64 26.84 -7.34
CA PRO A 495 14.08 25.48 -7.60
C PRO A 495 15.53 25.30 -7.14
N ILE A 496 15.89 24.08 -6.76
CA ILE A 496 17.24 23.75 -6.31
C ILE A 496 17.92 22.99 -7.44
N THR A 497 18.89 23.64 -8.07
CA THR A 497 19.68 23.09 -9.19
C THR A 497 21.09 22.64 -8.79
N GLU A 498 21.48 22.83 -7.52
CA GLU A 498 22.77 22.37 -7.01
C GLU A 498 22.75 20.86 -6.83
N GLU A 499 23.83 20.16 -7.22
CA GLU A 499 23.96 18.72 -6.97
C GLU A 499 23.84 18.41 -5.47
N LEU A 500 22.84 17.61 -5.10
CA LEU A 500 22.47 17.32 -3.72
C LEU A 500 23.08 16.02 -3.19
N ASP A 501 24.39 15.86 -3.30
CA ASP A 501 25.09 14.63 -2.86
C ASP A 501 24.91 14.34 -1.36
N GLN A 502 24.77 15.37 -0.51
CA GLN A 502 24.66 15.22 0.95
C GLN A 502 23.25 15.40 1.52
N GLY A 503 22.24 15.50 0.64
CA GLY A 503 20.89 15.87 1.03
C GLY A 503 20.77 17.30 1.57
N ARG A 504 19.53 17.81 1.63
CA ARG A 504 19.24 19.18 2.07
C ARG A 504 18.17 19.19 3.14
N VAL A 505 18.47 19.91 4.22
CA VAL A 505 17.53 20.09 5.33
C VAL A 505 16.77 21.40 5.16
N PHE A 506 15.46 21.32 5.27
CA PHE A 506 14.53 22.44 5.29
C PHE A 506 13.91 22.52 6.67
N LYS A 507 13.73 23.73 7.21
CA LYS A 507 13.11 23.94 8.52
C LYS A 507 12.00 24.96 8.40
N CYS A 508 10.80 24.57 8.78
CA CYS A 508 9.62 25.43 8.83
C CYS A 508 9.17 25.61 10.28
N PHE A 509 9.08 26.87 10.69
CA PHE A 509 8.48 27.29 11.94
C PHE A 509 6.98 27.49 11.71
N MET A 510 6.16 26.75 12.45
CA MET A 510 4.71 26.73 12.27
C MET A 510 4.01 27.63 13.28
N ASP A 511 2.93 28.28 12.87
CA ASP A 511 1.97 28.99 13.74
C ASP A 511 0.63 28.25 13.75
N ILE A 512 0.00 28.17 14.92
CA ILE A 512 -1.30 27.53 15.09
C ILE A 512 -2.36 28.63 15.11
N THR A 513 -3.11 28.73 14.02
CA THR A 513 -4.07 29.83 13.81
C THR A 513 -5.34 29.65 14.62
N ASP A 514 -5.83 28.41 14.72
CA ASP A 514 -7.01 28.05 15.52
C ASP A 514 -6.75 26.79 16.38
N PRO A 515 -6.25 26.97 17.61
CA PRO A 515 -6.00 25.86 18.53
C PRO A 515 -7.28 25.08 18.91
N ASN A 516 -8.44 25.73 18.92
CA ASN A 516 -9.69 25.07 19.30
C ASN A 516 -10.18 24.13 18.21
N ALA A 517 -10.14 24.58 16.94
CA ALA A 517 -10.46 23.72 15.80
C ALA A 517 -9.44 22.59 15.63
N LEU A 518 -8.15 22.85 15.92
CA LEU A 518 -7.11 21.82 15.85
C LEU A 518 -7.33 20.72 16.89
N LEU A 519 -7.57 21.08 18.16
CA LEU A 519 -7.81 20.09 19.22
C LEU A 519 -9.16 19.39 19.08
N GLY A 520 -10.20 20.13 18.67
CA GLY A 520 -11.59 19.66 18.71
C GLY A 520 -12.01 19.22 20.12
N ASP A 521 -12.85 18.19 20.19
CA ASP A 521 -13.36 17.59 21.43
C ASP A 521 -12.59 16.34 21.86
N PHE A 522 -11.54 15.96 21.12
CA PHE A 522 -10.79 14.73 21.37
C PHE A 522 -9.67 14.96 22.40
N PRO A 523 -9.33 13.93 23.22
CA PRO A 523 -8.23 14.03 24.16
C PRO A 523 -6.88 14.23 23.46
N VAL A 524 -6.71 13.62 22.28
CA VAL A 524 -5.58 13.78 21.38
C VAL A 524 -6.13 13.89 19.97
N LYS A 525 -5.63 14.88 19.23
CA LYS A 525 -5.84 15.00 17.80
C LYS A 525 -4.64 14.42 17.06
N VAL A 526 -4.90 13.57 16.08
CA VAL A 526 -3.91 13.16 15.08
C VAL A 526 -3.99 14.12 13.90
N VAL A 527 -2.84 14.61 13.46
CA VAL A 527 -2.72 15.36 12.21
C VAL A 527 -1.57 14.82 11.38
N TYR A 528 -1.65 15.04 10.08
CA TYR A 528 -0.64 14.63 9.13
C TYR A 528 -0.01 15.85 8.50
N PHE A 529 1.31 15.87 8.36
CA PHE A 529 2.06 16.78 7.51
C PHE A 529 2.39 16.06 6.22
N ARG A 530 2.25 16.70 5.06
CA ARG A 530 2.52 16.06 3.76
C ARG A 530 3.60 16.85 3.03
N LEU A 531 4.52 16.14 2.42
CA LEU A 531 5.58 16.71 1.59
C LEU A 531 5.60 15.96 0.26
N THR A 532 5.62 16.69 -0.84
CA THR A 532 5.73 16.13 -2.18
C THR A 532 6.90 16.82 -2.87
N ALA A 533 7.82 16.04 -3.42
CA ALA A 533 8.95 16.54 -4.18
C ALA A 533 8.85 16.06 -5.62
N ASP A 534 8.81 17.01 -6.55
CA ASP A 534 8.97 16.77 -7.98
C ASP A 534 10.40 17.13 -8.35
N TYR A 535 11.09 16.22 -9.02
CA TYR A 535 12.51 16.37 -9.33
C TYR A 535 12.91 15.65 -10.61
N VAL A 536 14.07 16.03 -11.14
CA VAL A 536 14.76 15.32 -12.22
C VAL A 536 15.87 14.47 -11.63
N TYR A 537 15.81 13.17 -11.89
CA TYR A 537 16.78 12.19 -11.41
C TYR A 537 17.61 11.64 -12.56
N TYR A 538 18.86 11.29 -12.27
CA TYR A 538 19.81 10.78 -13.24
C TYR A 538 20.47 9.50 -12.74
N VAL A 539 20.19 8.37 -13.39
CA VAL A 539 20.81 7.07 -13.10
C VAL A 539 21.92 6.83 -14.11
N THR A 540 23.02 6.22 -13.68
CA THR A 540 24.10 5.82 -14.60
C THR A 540 24.53 4.40 -14.30
N SER A 541 24.68 3.60 -15.35
CA SER A 541 25.27 2.26 -15.31
C SER A 541 26.44 2.20 -16.30
N SER A 542 27.37 1.27 -16.11
CA SER A 542 28.54 1.17 -16.98
C SER A 542 28.98 -0.26 -17.20
N ILE A 543 29.63 -0.48 -18.35
CA ILE A 543 30.22 -1.76 -18.72
C ILE A 543 31.59 -1.55 -19.35
N SER A 544 32.53 -2.43 -19.02
CA SER A 544 33.84 -2.46 -19.62
C SER A 544 33.86 -3.37 -20.86
N LEU A 545 34.45 -2.88 -21.93
CA LEU A 545 34.67 -3.58 -23.20
C LEU A 545 36.12 -3.42 -23.63
N THR A 546 36.67 -4.45 -24.28
CA THR A 546 38.01 -4.42 -24.85
C THR A 546 37.91 -4.44 -26.37
N LEU A 547 38.51 -3.44 -27.03
CA LEU A 547 38.62 -3.37 -28.48
C LEU A 547 40.02 -3.78 -28.93
N TYR A 548 40.10 -4.51 -30.03
CA TYR A 548 41.34 -4.93 -30.67
C TYR A 548 41.60 -4.12 -31.94
N GLU A 549 42.87 -3.98 -32.31
CA GLU A 549 43.21 -3.51 -33.66
C GLU A 549 42.81 -4.59 -34.67
N PRO A 550 42.23 -4.23 -35.83
CA PRO A 550 41.91 -5.19 -36.87
C PRO A 550 43.18 -5.96 -37.26
N PRO A 551 43.08 -7.27 -37.52
CA PRO A 551 44.22 -8.00 -38.06
C PRO A 551 44.64 -7.33 -39.36
N GLU A 552 45.92 -6.96 -39.46
CA GLU A 552 46.51 -6.41 -40.69
C GLU A 552 46.10 -7.35 -41.84
N GLU A 553 45.34 -6.84 -42.82
CA GLU A 553 44.93 -7.63 -43.97
C GLU A 553 46.22 -8.21 -44.56
N LEU A 554 46.42 -9.52 -44.36
CA LEU A 554 47.54 -10.21 -44.99
C LEU A 554 47.33 -9.99 -46.48
N GLU A 555 48.18 -9.15 -47.08
CA GLU A 555 48.15 -8.87 -48.51
C GLU A 555 47.91 -10.21 -49.19
N PRO A 556 46.89 -10.33 -50.06
CA PRO A 556 46.54 -11.59 -50.66
C PRO A 556 47.82 -12.16 -51.23
N VAL A 557 48.32 -13.24 -50.62
CA VAL A 557 49.56 -13.89 -51.03
C VAL A 557 49.38 -14.10 -52.52
N GLU A 558 50.10 -13.33 -53.34
CA GLU A 558 50.00 -13.42 -54.80
C GLU A 558 50.12 -14.91 -55.10
N SER A 559 49.01 -15.53 -55.48
CA SER A 559 49.01 -16.96 -55.73
C SER A 559 50.00 -17.15 -56.86
N GLU A 560 51.17 -17.72 -56.55
CA GLU A 560 52.17 -18.05 -57.56
C GLU A 560 51.42 -18.74 -58.70
N PRO A 561 51.59 -18.29 -59.96
CA PRO A 561 50.86 -18.84 -61.08
C PRO A 561 51.02 -20.35 -61.06
N SER A 562 49.91 -21.06 -60.84
CA SER A 562 49.90 -22.51 -60.83
C SER A 562 50.49 -22.97 -62.15
N ASN A 563 51.72 -23.46 -62.11
CA ASN A 563 52.44 -23.93 -63.28
C ASN A 563 51.75 -25.23 -63.72
N SER A 564 50.69 -25.10 -64.52
CA SER A 564 50.02 -26.21 -65.18
C SER A 564 50.97 -26.75 -66.24
N ASN A 565 51.92 -27.58 -65.81
CA ASN A 565 52.64 -28.45 -66.71
C ASN A 565 51.59 -29.30 -67.44
N GLY A 566 51.48 -29.03 -68.75
CA GLY A 566 50.72 -29.85 -69.68
C GLY A 566 51.21 -31.29 -69.58
N VAL A 567 50.32 -32.16 -69.15
CA VAL A 567 50.42 -33.58 -69.42
C VAL A 567 49.66 -33.78 -70.73
N ASP A 568 50.41 -33.77 -71.83
CA ASP A 568 49.96 -34.35 -73.09
C ASP A 568 49.77 -35.85 -72.87
N GLU A 569 48.54 -36.35 -73.04
CA GLU A 569 48.27 -37.77 -73.22
C GLU A 569 47.94 -38.09 -74.70
N PRO A 570 48.36 -39.28 -75.20
CA PRO A 570 48.43 -39.63 -76.62
C PRO A 570 47.10 -39.98 -77.30
#